data_AF-A0A368W887-F1
#
_entry.id   AF-A0A368W887-F1
#
_cell.length_a   1.000
_cell.length_b   1.000
_cell.length_c   1.000
_cell.angle_alpha   90.00
_cell.angle_beta   90.00
_cell.angle_gamma   90.00
#
_symmetry.space_group_name_H-M   'P 1'
#
loop_
_entity.id
_entity.type
_entity.pdbx_description
1 polymer ?
#
loop_
_entity_poly.entity_id
_entity_poly.type
_entity_poly.pdbx_seq_one_letter_code
_entity_poly.pdbx_strand_id
1 'polypeptide(L)'
;MEWNYYDTFITVAPDCPAERGMVPPDKKSGKTKPGIEYELVANSPYVYTQEQLLYETHIRHKEISPEVLAERGTQLRDEFFQKPTACLRASMLPKKYGWGIHFNAEGKMALVPMESPDYQRFVEDGNGSLKVLAAMRNSKK
;
A
#
# COMPACT_ATOMS: atom_id res chain seq x y z
N MET A 1 3.25 -2.57 18.39
CA MET A 1 2.21 -1.69 17.83
C MET A 1 1.81 -2.34 16.52
N GLU A 2 0.58 -2.82 16.40
CA GLU A 2 0.14 -3.55 15.20
C GLU A 2 -0.10 -2.55 14.06
N TRP A 3 0.56 -2.73 12.92
CA TRP A 3 0.49 -1.81 11.78
C TRP A 3 -0.38 -2.35 10.66
N ASN A 4 -0.91 -3.56 10.77
CA ASN A 4 -1.75 -4.14 9.73
C ASN A 4 -3.19 -3.66 9.82
N TYR A 5 -3.88 -3.73 8.70
CA TYR A 5 -5.32 -3.58 8.61
C TYR A 5 -5.92 -4.95 8.36
N TYR A 6 -7.11 -5.20 8.91
CA TYR A 6 -7.88 -6.44 8.77
C TYR A 6 -9.31 -6.07 8.44
N ASP A 7 -9.93 -6.82 7.52
CA ASP A 7 -11.30 -6.57 7.04
C ASP A 7 -11.53 -5.06 6.81
N THR A 8 -10.62 -4.44 6.08
CA THR A 8 -10.59 -2.98 5.91
C THR A 8 -10.45 -2.64 4.43
N PHE A 9 -11.19 -1.65 3.98
CA PHE A 9 -10.99 -1.03 2.68
C PHE A 9 -10.55 0.41 2.83
N ILE A 10 -9.40 0.74 2.24
CA ILE A 10 -8.92 2.10 2.13
C ILE A 10 -9.37 2.67 0.78
N THR A 11 -10.25 3.66 0.81
CA THR A 11 -10.68 4.39 -0.39
C THR A 11 -9.62 5.40 -0.82
N VAL A 12 -9.67 5.83 -2.08
CA VAL A 12 -8.81 6.91 -2.58
C VAL A 12 -9.00 8.18 -1.76
N ALA A 13 -7.97 9.03 -1.73
CA ALA A 13 -8.06 10.29 -1.01
C ALA A 13 -9.19 11.16 -1.60
N PRO A 14 -9.93 11.93 -0.78
CA PRO A 14 -10.99 12.81 -1.28
C PRO A 14 -10.49 13.88 -2.26
N ASP A 15 -9.20 14.20 -2.21
CA ASP A 15 -8.49 15.11 -3.13
C ASP A 15 -7.55 14.35 -4.08
N CYS A 16 -7.85 13.08 -4.39
CA CYS A 16 -7.13 12.31 -5.40
C CYS A 16 -7.46 12.86 -6.80
N PRO A 17 -6.46 13.28 -7.59
CA PRO A 17 -6.67 13.84 -8.93
C PRO A 17 -6.93 12.78 -10.02
N ALA A 18 -6.80 11.49 -9.71
CA ALA A 18 -7.03 10.41 -10.66
C ALA A 18 -8.51 10.09 -10.81
N GLU A 19 -8.91 9.70 -12.02
CA GLU A 19 -10.27 9.20 -12.32
C GLU A 19 -10.31 7.67 -12.47
N ARG A 20 -9.14 7.04 -12.55
CA ARG A 20 -8.96 5.59 -12.71
C ARG A 20 -7.67 5.11 -12.08
N GLY A 21 -7.53 3.81 -11.87
CA GLY A 21 -6.28 3.17 -11.47
C GLY A 21 -5.18 3.43 -12.49
N MET A 22 -4.07 4.04 -12.07
CA MET A 22 -2.93 4.34 -12.93
C MET A 22 -1.64 3.71 -12.39
N VAL A 23 -0.86 3.10 -13.27
CA VAL A 23 0.48 2.62 -12.93
C VAL A 23 1.37 3.81 -12.58
N PRO A 24 1.99 3.87 -11.39
CA PRO A 24 2.90 4.94 -11.05
C PRO A 24 4.10 4.98 -12.00
N PRO A 25 4.54 6.17 -12.46
CA PRO A 25 5.65 6.26 -13.39
C PRO A 25 6.98 5.90 -12.71
N ASP A 26 7.89 5.35 -13.51
CA ASP A 26 9.29 5.17 -13.13
C ASP A 26 10.06 6.50 -13.16
N LYS A 27 11.18 6.55 -12.44
CA LYS A 27 12.17 7.64 -12.52
C LYS A 27 13.32 7.23 -13.44
N LYS A 28 14.09 8.21 -13.91
CA LYS A 28 15.32 7.95 -14.70
C LYS A 28 16.31 7.00 -14.00
N SER A 29 16.34 7.04 -12.67
CA SER A 29 17.23 6.23 -11.83
C SER A 29 16.58 4.93 -11.33
N GLY A 30 15.44 4.51 -11.89
CA GLY A 30 14.73 3.29 -11.50
C GLY A 30 13.34 3.55 -10.93
N LYS A 31 12.80 2.55 -10.23
CA LYS A 31 11.39 2.53 -9.80
C LYS A 31 11.13 3.50 -8.64
N THR A 32 9.95 4.09 -8.63
CA THR A 32 9.49 4.91 -7.50
C THR A 32 8.97 4.01 -6.37
N LYS A 33 8.96 4.50 -5.12
CA LYS A 33 8.29 3.79 -4.01
C LYS A 33 6.88 3.32 -4.37
N PRO A 34 5.96 4.19 -4.86
CA PRO A 34 4.64 3.73 -5.28
C PRO A 34 4.68 2.77 -6.48
N GLY A 35 5.66 2.90 -7.39
CA GLY A 35 5.85 1.92 -8.47
C GLY A 35 6.19 0.53 -7.95
N ILE A 36 7.10 0.44 -6.98
CA ILE A 36 7.46 -0.82 -6.32
C ILE A 36 6.27 -1.39 -5.53
N GLU A 37 5.56 -0.55 -4.76
CA GLU A 37 4.34 -0.96 -4.04
C GLU A 37 3.29 -1.50 -5.01
N TYR A 38 3.07 -0.80 -6.13
CA TYR A 38 2.13 -1.21 -7.17
C TYR A 38 2.49 -2.57 -7.74
N GLU A 39 3.73 -2.75 -8.21
CA GLU A 39 4.13 -4.01 -8.83
C GLU A 39 4.06 -5.20 -7.88
N LEU A 40 4.41 -5.01 -6.61
CA LEU A 40 4.35 -6.09 -5.62
C LEU A 40 2.92 -6.56 -5.42
N VAL A 41 1.98 -5.65 -5.26
CA VAL A 41 0.59 -6.01 -4.92
C VAL A 41 -0.22 -6.35 -6.16
N ALA A 42 -0.02 -5.65 -7.28
CA ALA A 42 -0.75 -5.92 -8.52
C ALA A 42 -0.42 -7.30 -9.10
N ASN A 43 0.84 -7.76 -8.98
CA ASN A 43 1.25 -9.09 -9.43
C ASN A 43 0.96 -10.19 -8.41
N SER A 44 0.68 -9.84 -7.15
CA SER A 44 0.50 -10.79 -6.06
C SER A 44 -0.58 -10.30 -5.08
N PRO A 45 -1.85 -10.22 -5.54
CA PRO A 45 -2.94 -9.79 -4.68
C PRO A 45 -3.12 -10.77 -3.52
N TYR A 46 -3.38 -10.24 -2.33
CA TYR A 46 -3.55 -10.98 -1.08
C TYR A 46 -2.35 -11.85 -0.69
N VAL A 47 -1.13 -11.43 -1.02
CA VAL A 47 0.10 -12.07 -0.53
C VAL A 47 0.72 -11.30 0.63
N TYR A 48 0.81 -9.97 0.49
CA TYR A 48 1.49 -9.13 1.46
C TYR A 48 0.53 -8.53 2.48
N THR A 49 0.95 -8.48 3.74
CA THR A 49 0.41 -7.56 4.75
C THR A 49 1.00 -6.16 4.57
N GLN A 50 0.45 -5.15 5.27
CA GLN A 50 1.02 -3.79 5.23
C GLN A 50 2.49 -3.78 5.66
N GLU A 51 2.82 -4.41 6.77
CA GLU A 51 4.19 -4.43 7.29
C GLU A 51 5.16 -5.06 6.30
N GLN A 52 4.78 -6.21 5.74
CA GLN A 52 5.59 -6.90 4.75
C GLN A 52 5.78 -6.05 3.49
N LEU A 53 4.71 -5.44 2.97
CA LEU A 53 4.83 -4.58 1.79
C LEU A 53 5.75 -3.38 2.06
N LEU A 54 5.58 -2.68 3.18
CA LEU A 54 6.38 -1.51 3.51
C LEU A 54 7.87 -1.85 3.66
N TYR A 55 8.18 -2.97 4.32
CA TYR A 55 9.55 -3.45 4.47
C TYR A 55 10.13 -3.86 3.12
N GLU A 56 9.38 -4.64 2.34
CA GLU A 56 9.82 -5.16 1.06
C GLU A 56 10.05 -4.02 0.03
N THR A 57 9.19 -3.00 0.03
CA THR A 57 9.39 -1.76 -0.73
C THR A 57 10.65 -1.03 -0.24
N HIS A 58 10.93 -0.99 1.06
CA HIS A 58 12.15 -0.38 1.60
C HIS A 58 13.41 -1.07 1.09
N ILE A 59 13.45 -2.40 1.13
CA ILE A 59 14.57 -3.22 0.65
C ILE A 59 14.83 -2.97 -0.82
N ARG A 60 13.80 -3.07 -1.67
CA ARG A 60 13.96 -2.83 -3.13
C ARG A 60 14.32 -1.39 -3.45
N HIS A 61 13.72 -0.41 -2.76
CA HIS A 61 14.01 1.00 -3.00
C HIS A 61 15.41 1.40 -2.54
N LYS A 62 16.00 0.70 -1.57
CA LYS A 62 17.39 0.91 -1.14
C LYS A 62 18.39 0.01 -1.85
N GLU A 63 17.92 -0.86 -2.76
CA GLU A 63 18.76 -1.80 -3.51
C GLU A 63 19.63 -2.68 -2.59
N ILE A 64 19.08 -3.09 -1.43
CA ILE A 64 19.80 -3.90 -0.46
C ILE A 64 20.01 -5.31 -1.05
N SER A 65 21.28 -5.71 -1.16
CA SER A 65 21.66 -6.98 -1.78
C SER A 65 21.21 -8.20 -0.96
N PRO A 66 20.94 -9.35 -1.61
CA PRO A 66 20.58 -10.59 -0.91
C PRO A 66 21.61 -11.05 0.12
N GLU A 67 22.90 -10.81 -0.13
CA GLU A 67 23.98 -11.13 0.81
C GLU A 67 23.85 -10.36 2.13
N VAL A 68 23.52 -9.06 2.04
CA VAL A 68 23.27 -8.21 3.21
C VAL A 68 22.00 -8.64 3.94
N LEU A 69 20.97 -9.07 3.22
CA LEU A 69 19.74 -9.61 3.82
C LEU A 69 20.00 -10.94 4.53
N ALA A 70 20.86 -11.80 3.98
CA ALA A 70 21.22 -13.07 4.61
C ALA A 70 22.02 -12.85 5.90
N GLU A 71 22.92 -11.86 5.93
CA GLU A 71 23.73 -11.56 7.11
C GLU A 71 22.98 -10.75 8.17
N ARG A 72 22.21 -9.73 7.74
CA ARG A 72 21.65 -8.69 8.63
C ARG A 72 20.15 -8.47 8.47
N GLY A 73 19.42 -9.35 7.77
CA GLY A 73 18.00 -9.18 7.46
C GLY A 73 17.12 -8.93 8.69
N THR A 74 17.29 -9.72 9.75
CA THR A 74 16.55 -9.55 11.00
C THR A 74 16.82 -8.17 11.62
N GLN A 75 18.09 -7.78 11.71
CA GLN A 75 18.47 -6.47 12.26
C GLN A 75 17.88 -5.33 11.43
N LEU A 76 17.98 -5.39 10.10
CA LEU A 76 17.41 -4.38 9.20
C LEU A 76 15.89 -4.28 9.35
N ARG A 77 15.22 -5.42 9.56
CA ARG A 77 13.78 -5.47 9.83
C ARG A 77 13.45 -4.77 11.14
N ASP A 78 14.14 -5.09 12.22
CA ASP A 78 13.94 -4.45 13.52
C ASP A 78 14.20 -2.93 13.47
N GLU A 79 15.31 -2.52 12.85
CA GLU A 79 15.64 -1.10 12.65
C GLU A 79 14.58 -0.34 11.83
N PHE A 80 13.95 -1.02 10.86
CA PHE A 80 12.88 -0.44 10.05
C PHE A 80 11.63 -0.17 10.90
N PHE A 81 11.20 -1.14 11.71
CA PHE A 81 9.97 -1.02 12.52
C PHE A 81 10.15 -0.19 13.80
N GLN A 82 11.39 0.05 14.25
CA GLN A 82 11.66 1.00 15.34
C GLN A 82 11.37 2.46 14.96
N LYS A 83 11.43 2.81 13.67
CA LYS A 83 11.16 4.16 13.19
C LYS A 83 9.68 4.30 12.84
N PRO A 84 9.01 5.40 13.22
CA PRO A 84 7.63 5.63 12.80
C PRO A 84 7.56 5.67 11.27
N THR A 85 6.85 4.70 10.68
CA THR A 85 6.66 4.62 9.23
C THR A 85 5.24 5.03 8.88
N ALA A 86 5.08 5.71 7.75
CA ALA A 86 3.76 6.09 7.27
C ALA A 86 2.96 4.84 6.85
N CYS A 87 1.71 4.75 7.31
CA CYS A 87 0.80 3.67 6.91
C CYS A 87 0.37 3.80 5.43
N LEU A 88 -0.26 2.76 4.87
CA LEU A 88 -0.69 2.75 3.48
C LEU A 88 -1.80 3.75 3.15
N ARG A 89 -2.53 4.27 4.16
CA ARG A 89 -3.42 5.44 3.95
C ARG A 89 -2.65 6.67 3.49
N ALA A 90 -1.34 6.75 3.75
CA ALA A 90 -0.47 7.82 3.30
C ALA A 90 0.30 7.48 2.00
N SER A 91 0.17 6.26 1.46
CA SER A 91 0.81 5.88 0.20
C SER A 91 0.30 6.75 -0.95
N MET A 92 1.15 6.95 -1.95
CA MET A 92 0.78 7.68 -3.16
C MET A 92 -0.22 6.91 -4.02
N LEU A 93 -0.34 5.58 -3.87
CA LEU A 93 -1.30 4.76 -4.60
C LEU A 93 -2.74 5.24 -4.41
N PRO A 94 -3.30 5.26 -3.19
CA PRO A 94 -4.64 5.78 -2.96
C PRO A 94 -4.72 7.31 -2.98
N LYS A 95 -3.59 8.02 -2.80
CA LYS A 95 -3.60 9.47 -2.78
C LYS A 95 -3.59 10.11 -4.16
N LYS A 96 -2.91 9.52 -5.14
CA LYS A 96 -2.67 10.15 -6.45
C LYS A 96 -2.93 9.27 -7.66
N TYR A 97 -2.94 7.95 -7.50
CA TYR A 97 -2.94 7.02 -8.62
C TYR A 97 -4.24 6.23 -8.74
N GLY A 98 -5.30 6.59 -8.00
CA GLY A 98 -6.64 6.04 -8.21
C GLY A 98 -6.81 4.58 -7.74
N TRP A 99 -6.00 4.14 -6.77
CA TRP A 99 -6.07 2.78 -6.24
C TRP A 99 -6.66 2.74 -4.83
N GLY A 100 -7.80 2.06 -4.67
CA GLY A 100 -8.23 1.57 -3.37
C GLY A 100 -7.37 0.41 -2.89
N ILE A 101 -7.36 0.17 -1.58
CA ILE A 101 -6.61 -0.94 -0.97
C ILE A 101 -7.55 -1.76 -0.11
N HIS A 102 -7.80 -3.00 -0.50
CA HIS A 102 -8.60 -3.94 0.29
C HIS A 102 -7.69 -4.84 1.12
N PHE A 103 -8.00 -5.02 2.40
CA PHE A 103 -7.38 -5.95 3.33
C PHE A 103 -8.40 -6.99 3.75
N ASN A 104 -8.07 -8.27 3.55
CA ASN A 104 -8.92 -9.38 3.96
C ASN A 104 -8.81 -9.67 5.48
N ALA A 105 -9.53 -10.68 5.96
CA ALA A 105 -9.49 -11.13 7.36
C ALA A 105 -8.10 -11.58 7.85
N GLU A 106 -7.21 -12.00 6.95
CA GLU A 106 -5.82 -12.34 7.28
C GLU A 106 -4.90 -11.11 7.29
N GLY A 107 -5.41 -9.94 6.92
CA GLY A 107 -4.68 -8.69 6.78
C GLY A 107 -3.80 -8.59 5.54
N LYS A 108 -4.00 -9.49 4.57
CA LYS A 108 -3.33 -9.45 3.27
C LYS A 108 -4.07 -8.52 2.34
N MET A 109 -3.34 -7.81 1.47
CA MET A 109 -3.89 -6.72 0.70
C MET A 109 -3.95 -6.95 -0.81
N ALA A 110 -4.91 -6.30 -1.46
CA ALA A 110 -5.00 -6.17 -2.91
C ALA A 110 -5.29 -4.73 -3.31
N LEU A 111 -4.87 -4.35 -4.52
CA LEU A 111 -5.22 -3.06 -5.12
C LEU A 111 -6.54 -3.19 -5.89
N VAL A 112 -7.40 -2.20 -5.71
CA VAL A 112 -8.72 -2.14 -6.35
C VAL A 112 -8.79 -0.82 -7.13
N PRO A 113 -8.86 -0.84 -8.47
CA PRO A 113 -8.92 0.39 -9.25
C PRO A 113 -10.25 1.12 -9.01
N MET A 114 -10.21 2.45 -8.86
CA MET A 114 -11.38 3.24 -8.42
C MET A 114 -12.58 3.21 -9.37
N GLU A 115 -12.35 2.91 -10.64
CA GLU A 115 -13.39 2.75 -11.67
C GLU A 115 -14.06 1.37 -11.65
N SER A 116 -13.53 0.41 -10.88
CA SER A 116 -14.04 -0.96 -10.90
C SER A 116 -15.35 -1.13 -10.13
N PRO A 117 -16.20 -2.09 -10.52
CA PRO A 117 -17.38 -2.47 -9.74
C PRO A 117 -17.03 -2.95 -8.32
N ASP A 118 -15.92 -3.67 -8.16
CA ASP A 118 -15.44 -4.11 -6.85
C ASP A 118 -15.15 -2.94 -5.91
N TYR A 119 -14.62 -1.83 -6.42
CA TYR A 119 -14.40 -0.63 -5.61
C TYR A 119 -15.72 -0.13 -5.01
N GLN A 120 -16.76 0.01 -5.83
CA GLN A 120 -18.08 0.46 -5.36
C GLN A 120 -18.66 -0.53 -4.35
N ARG A 121 -18.57 -1.82 -4.64
CA ARG A 121 -19.00 -2.88 -3.73
C ARG A 121 -18.33 -2.77 -2.36
N PHE A 122 -17.02 -2.55 -2.29
CA PHE A 122 -16.32 -2.41 -1.00
C PHE A 122 -16.68 -1.12 -0.26
N VAL A 123 -16.97 -0.03 -0.98
CA VAL A 123 -17.50 1.20 -0.36
C VAL A 123 -18.87 0.96 0.26
N GLU A 124 -19.76 0.27 -0.46
CA GLU A 124 -21.11 -0.06 -0.01
C GLU A 124 -21.14 -1.08 1.14
N ASP A 125 -20.25 -2.08 1.10
CA ASP A 125 -20.05 -3.08 2.16
C ASP A 125 -19.51 -2.49 3.46
N GLY A 126 -19.03 -1.23 3.42
CA GLY A 126 -18.65 -0.44 4.58
C GLY A 126 -19.74 -0.24 5.65
N ASN A 127 -20.99 -0.52 5.29
CA ASN A 127 -22.13 -0.53 6.20
C ASN A 127 -22.36 -1.91 6.86
N GLY A 128 -21.50 -2.89 6.59
CA GLY A 128 -21.59 -4.28 7.03
C GLY A 128 -20.32 -4.77 7.70
N SER A 129 -19.65 -5.77 7.10
CA SER A 129 -18.53 -6.51 7.72
C SER A 129 -17.17 -5.84 7.49
N LEU A 130 -17.09 -4.91 6.54
CA LEU A 130 -15.85 -4.28 6.13
C LEU A 130 -15.70 -2.88 6.73
N LYS A 131 -14.54 -2.57 7.30
CA LYS A 131 -14.22 -1.23 7.77
C LYS A 131 -13.76 -0.36 6.61
N VAL A 132 -14.50 0.69 6.27
CA VAL A 132 -14.10 1.62 5.20
C VAL A 132 -13.40 2.86 5.76
N LEU A 133 -12.21 3.16 5.25
CA LEU A 133 -11.39 4.31 5.65
C LEU A 133 -10.95 5.11 4.43
N ALA A 134 -11.02 6.43 4.47
CA ALA A 134 -10.40 7.24 3.43
C ALA A 134 -8.88 7.31 3.57
N ALA A 135 -8.17 7.27 2.45
CA ALA A 135 -6.75 7.64 2.42
C ALA A 135 -6.56 9.10 2.88
N MET A 136 -5.35 9.39 3.36
CA MET A 136 -5.00 10.72 3.84
C MET A 136 -4.99 11.72 2.69
N ARG A 137 -5.42 12.96 2.94
CA ARG A 137 -5.40 14.03 1.94
C ARG A 137 -3.98 14.33 1.43
N ASN A 138 -3.88 14.79 0.19
CA ASN A 138 -2.63 15.31 -0.37
C ASN A 138 -2.29 16.68 0.23
N SER A 139 -3.30 17.53 0.38
CA SER A 139 -3.17 18.88 0.92
C SER A 139 -3.43 18.88 2.44
N LYS A 140 -2.53 19.53 3.19
CA LYS A 140 -2.82 19.96 4.57
C LYS A 140 -3.67 21.23 4.46
N LYS A 141 -4.98 21.07 4.34
CA LYS A 141 -5.92 22.16 4.63
C LYS A 141 -6.30 22.08 6.10
#